data_AF-A0AAC8Q5X9-F1
#
_entry.id   AF-A0AAC8Q5X9-F1
#
_cell.length_a   1.000
_cell.length_b   1.000
_cell.length_c   1.000
_cell.angle_alpha   90.00
_cell.angle_beta   90.00
_cell.angle_gamma   90.00
#
_symmetry.space_group_name_H-M   'P 1'
#
loop_
_entity.id
_entity.type
_entity.pdbx_description
1 polymer ?
#
loop_
_entity_poly.entity_id
_entity_poly.type
_entity_poly.pdbx_seq_one_letter_code
_entity_poly.pdbx_strand_id
1 'polypeptide(L)'
;MVAVPHTYRKGKGRYGAVMLSVYGPNETEWLNQVRALAVSNDGGHWVFDQFGEPFPFEKVEPYQARRVRDRFTFEMLKEYLHHLGLSPFEESFYLPEGASAWLVEKTGPVASTHEEFTLEQARAEVL
;
A
#
# COMPACT_ATOMS: atom_id res chain seq x y z
N MET A 1 14.25 8.62 11.26
CA MET A 1 13.61 9.79 10.60
C MET A 1 12.53 9.24 9.68
N VAL A 2 11.26 9.35 10.06
CA VAL A 2 10.13 8.83 9.25
C VAL A 2 9.97 9.77 8.05
N ALA A 3 9.98 9.22 6.84
CA ALA A 3 9.75 10.00 5.63
C ALA A 3 8.40 10.71 5.72
N VAL A 4 8.36 12.03 5.46
CA VAL A 4 7.09 12.78 5.41
C VAL A 4 6.40 12.44 4.10
N PRO A 5 5.27 11.70 4.11
CA PRO A 5 4.55 11.38 2.88
C PRO A 5 3.86 12.64 2.33
N HIS A 6 3.44 12.59 1.07
CA HIS A 6 2.60 13.61 0.45
C HIS A 6 3.26 14.98 0.23
N THR A 7 4.56 14.99 -0.08
CA THR A 7 5.32 16.22 -0.33
C THR A 7 5.43 16.58 -1.81
N TYR A 8 4.91 15.73 -2.72
CA TYR A 8 5.03 15.98 -4.16
C TYR A 8 4.31 17.25 -4.63
N ARG A 9 5.08 18.18 -5.20
CA ARG A 9 4.59 19.41 -5.83
C ARG A 9 5.57 19.84 -6.93
N LYS A 10 5.07 20.09 -8.15
CA LYS A 10 5.86 20.62 -9.28
C LYS A 10 7.17 19.85 -9.54
N GLY A 11 7.12 18.52 -9.57
CA GLY A 11 8.29 17.68 -9.87
C GLY A 11 9.25 17.42 -8.70
N LYS A 12 8.93 17.88 -7.48
CA LYS A 12 9.77 17.65 -6.28
C LYS A 12 8.94 17.09 -5.13
N GLY A 13 9.54 16.24 -4.29
CA GLY A 13 8.90 15.62 -3.13
C GLY A 13 8.41 14.19 -3.40
N ARG A 14 7.68 13.60 -2.45
CA ARG A 14 7.21 12.22 -2.49
C ARG A 14 5.72 12.15 -2.78
N TYR A 15 5.35 11.30 -3.73
CA TYR A 15 3.97 10.88 -3.88
C TYR A 15 3.49 10.22 -2.59
N GLY A 16 2.19 10.19 -2.39
CA GLY A 16 1.66 9.31 -1.35
C GLY A 16 0.27 8.84 -1.72
N ALA A 17 -0.06 7.68 -1.18
CA ALA A 17 -1.30 7.00 -1.44
C ALA A 17 -1.69 6.14 -0.24
N VAL A 18 -2.99 5.83 -0.17
CA VAL A 18 -3.55 4.76 0.65
C VAL A 18 -4.27 3.84 -0.32
N MET A 19 -3.89 2.56 -0.36
CA MET A 19 -4.39 1.60 -1.34
C MET A 19 -4.73 0.28 -0.67
N LEU A 20 -5.80 -0.36 -1.13
CA LEU A 20 -6.20 -1.72 -0.80
C LEU A 20 -6.53 -2.45 -2.11
N SER A 21 -5.91 -3.61 -2.31
CA SER A 21 -6.20 -4.52 -3.42
C SER A 21 -6.45 -5.90 -2.84
N VAL A 22 -7.66 -6.43 -3.00
CA VAL A 22 -8.03 -7.77 -2.54
C VAL A 22 -8.23 -8.67 -3.74
N TYR A 23 -7.61 -9.84 -3.71
CA TYR A 23 -7.63 -10.82 -4.80
C TYR A 23 -8.52 -12.01 -4.44
N GLY A 24 -9.29 -12.48 -5.42
CA GLY A 24 -10.18 -13.62 -5.26
C GLY A 24 -9.48 -14.96 -5.47
N PRO A 25 -10.05 -16.08 -5.00
CA PRO A 25 -9.49 -17.41 -5.24
C PRO A 25 -9.79 -17.94 -6.66
N ASN A 26 -10.77 -17.37 -7.35
CA ASN A 26 -11.24 -17.85 -8.65
C ASN A 26 -10.45 -17.20 -9.78
N GLU A 27 -9.96 -17.97 -10.74
CA GLU A 27 -9.29 -17.39 -11.91
C GLU A 27 -10.26 -16.50 -12.71
N THR A 28 -9.80 -15.31 -13.06
CA THR A 28 -10.55 -14.34 -13.90
C THR A 28 -9.65 -13.88 -15.05
N GLU A 29 -10.24 -13.43 -16.16
CA GLU A 29 -9.46 -12.93 -17.31
C GLU A 29 -8.50 -11.78 -16.99
N TRP A 30 -8.70 -11.02 -15.91
CA TRP A 30 -7.89 -9.84 -15.60
C TRP A 30 -7.67 -9.61 -14.10
N LEU A 31 -6.39 -9.53 -13.68
CA LEU A 31 -5.84 -9.28 -12.34
C LEU A 31 -6.40 -10.09 -11.15
N ASN A 32 -7.51 -10.81 -11.28
CA ASN A 32 -8.18 -11.56 -10.22
C ASN A 32 -8.49 -10.72 -8.97
N GLN A 33 -8.81 -9.44 -9.18
CA GLN A 33 -9.12 -8.51 -8.11
C GLN A 33 -10.62 -8.55 -7.81
N VAL A 34 -11.01 -8.71 -6.54
CA VAL A 34 -12.41 -8.70 -6.10
C VAL A 34 -12.83 -7.36 -5.51
N ARG A 35 -11.88 -6.60 -4.97
CA ARG A 35 -12.10 -5.25 -4.43
C ARG A 35 -10.83 -4.43 -4.55
N ALA A 36 -10.97 -3.17 -4.96
CA ALA A 36 -9.90 -2.19 -4.95
C ALA A 36 -10.38 -0.86 -4.40
N LEU A 37 -9.51 -0.18 -3.66
CA LEU A 37 -9.66 1.19 -3.19
C LEU A 37 -8.31 1.87 -3.28
N ALA A 38 -8.25 3.07 -3.85
CA ALA A 38 -7.04 3.87 -3.85
C ALA A 38 -7.39 5.34 -3.70
N VAL A 39 -6.71 6.01 -2.77
CA VAL A 39 -6.54 7.46 -2.82
C VAL A 39 -5.08 7.75 -3.04
N SER A 40 -4.76 8.32 -4.20
CA SER A 40 -3.38 8.53 -4.64
C SER A 40 -3.18 9.95 -5.15
N ASN A 41 -1.94 10.44 -5.01
CA ASN A 41 -1.51 11.63 -5.74
C ASN A 41 -1.04 11.19 -7.12
N ASP A 42 -1.83 11.50 -8.15
CA ASP A 42 -1.51 11.22 -9.55
C ASP A 42 -1.04 12.52 -10.22
N GLY A 43 0.26 12.68 -10.43
CA GLY A 43 0.80 13.86 -11.12
C GLY A 43 0.49 15.22 -10.47
N GLY A 44 0.30 15.29 -9.14
CA GLY A 44 0.07 16.53 -8.40
C GLY A 44 -1.39 16.84 -8.05
N HIS A 45 -2.33 15.98 -8.43
CA HIS A 45 -3.72 16.04 -7.99
C HIS A 45 -4.12 14.74 -7.30
N TRP A 46 -5.12 14.82 -6.42
CA TRP A 46 -5.60 13.65 -5.68
C TRP A 46 -6.74 12.98 -6.43
N VAL A 47 -6.63 11.67 -6.63
CA VAL A 47 -7.64 10.83 -7.28
C VAL A 47 -8.15 9.79 -6.28
N PHE A 48 -9.42 9.40 -6.42
CA PHE A 48 -10.03 8.29 -5.71
C PHE A 48 -10.55 7.27 -6.72
N ASP A 49 -9.98 6.08 -6.70
CA ASP A 49 -10.35 4.96 -7.56
C ASP A 49 -10.93 3.82 -6.71
N GLN A 50 -11.96 3.16 -7.24
CA GLN A 50 -12.52 1.96 -6.63
C GLN A 50 -13.02 0.98 -7.69
N PHE A 51 -12.98 -0.30 -7.36
CA PHE A 51 -13.43 -1.39 -8.22
C PHE A 51 -14.05 -2.51 -7.37
N GLY A 52 -15.03 -3.23 -7.90
CA GLY A 52 -15.74 -4.31 -7.21
C GLY A 52 -16.76 -3.81 -6.18
N GLU A 53 -17.54 -4.72 -5.62
CA GLU A 53 -18.56 -4.41 -4.61
C GLU A 53 -17.91 -4.11 -3.25
N PRO A 54 -18.34 -3.08 -2.51
CA PRO A 54 -17.88 -2.84 -1.15
C PRO A 54 -18.13 -4.03 -0.23
N PHE A 55 -17.17 -4.35 0.64
CA PHE A 55 -17.42 -5.33 1.71
C PHE A 55 -18.44 -4.78 2.71
N PRO A 56 -19.18 -5.65 3.44
CA PRO A 56 -20.19 -5.22 4.41
C PRO A 56 -19.67 -4.35 5.56
N PHE A 57 -18.36 -4.40 5.84
CA PHE A 57 -17.72 -3.60 6.88
C PHE A 57 -17.16 -2.26 6.37
N GLU A 58 -17.20 -2.01 5.05
CA GLU A 58 -16.69 -0.76 4.51
C GLU A 58 -17.58 0.42 4.92
N LYS A 59 -16.94 1.52 5.35
CA LYS A 59 -17.56 2.83 5.51
C LYS A 59 -17.60 3.50 4.15
N VAL A 60 -18.76 3.44 3.50
CA VAL A 60 -18.94 3.94 2.12
C VAL A 60 -19.33 5.42 2.07
N GLU A 61 -19.86 5.99 3.14
CA GLU A 61 -20.26 7.39 3.21
C GLU A 61 -19.08 8.36 2.98
N PRO A 62 -17.87 8.12 3.54
CA PRO A 62 -16.69 8.93 3.24
C PRO A 62 -16.33 8.98 1.75
N TYR A 63 -16.72 8.01 0.92
CA TYR A 63 -16.32 7.94 -0.49
C TYR A 63 -16.81 9.13 -1.33
N GLN A 64 -17.81 9.88 -0.82
CA GLN A 64 -18.31 11.10 -1.44
C GLN A 64 -17.77 12.40 -0.80
N ALA A 65 -16.80 12.30 0.12
CA ALA A 65 -16.24 13.47 0.77
C ALA A 65 -15.68 14.49 -0.24
N ARG A 66 -15.81 15.78 0.10
CA ARG A 66 -15.36 16.89 -0.76
C ARG A 66 -13.85 16.83 -1.03
N ARG A 67 -13.06 16.47 -0.01
CA ARG A 67 -11.62 16.28 -0.15
C ARG A 67 -11.36 14.81 -0.48
N VAL A 68 -10.72 14.56 -1.62
CA VAL A 68 -10.43 13.20 -2.10
C VAL A 68 -9.65 12.38 -1.06
N ARG A 69 -8.72 13.02 -0.34
CA ARG A 69 -7.94 12.42 0.76
C ARG A 69 -8.77 11.88 1.92
N ASP A 70 -9.96 12.40 2.10
CA ASP A 70 -10.84 12.00 3.20
C ASP A 70 -11.76 10.84 2.78
N ARG A 71 -11.70 10.43 1.50
CA ARG A 71 -12.52 9.33 0.96
C ARG A 71 -12.01 7.96 1.39
N PHE A 72 -10.70 7.79 1.51
CA PHE A 72 -10.11 6.56 2.04
C PHE A 72 -8.87 6.91 2.84
N THR A 73 -8.96 6.73 4.16
CA THR A 73 -7.92 7.15 5.10
C THR A 73 -7.11 5.94 5.57
N PHE A 74 -5.95 6.21 6.16
CA PHE A 74 -5.11 5.17 6.76
C PHE A 74 -5.82 4.44 7.92
N GLU A 75 -6.66 5.14 8.69
CA GLU A 75 -7.45 4.52 9.77
C GLU A 75 -8.51 3.57 9.20
N MET A 76 -9.18 3.94 8.11
CA MET A 76 -10.10 3.04 7.41
C MET A 76 -9.36 1.81 6.86
N LEU A 77 -8.17 1.99 6.28
CA LEU A 77 -7.35 0.87 5.82
C LEU A 77 -7.05 -0.11 6.96
N LYS A 78 -6.61 0.38 8.13
CA LYS A 78 -6.35 -0.46 9.30
C LYS A 78 -7.60 -1.22 9.76
N GLU A 79 -8.73 -0.54 9.85
CA GLU A 79 -10.00 -1.15 10.23
C GLU A 79 -10.43 -2.23 9.22
N TYR A 80 -10.34 -1.96 7.93
CA TYR A 80 -10.69 -2.91 6.88
C TYR A 80 -9.77 -4.13 6.89
N LEU A 81 -8.46 -3.92 7.08
CA LEU A 81 -7.49 -5.01 7.24
C LEU A 81 -7.81 -5.86 8.47
N HIS A 82 -8.22 -5.24 9.58
CA HIS A 82 -8.62 -5.97 10.78
C HIS A 82 -9.85 -6.86 10.54
N HIS A 83 -10.86 -6.36 9.81
CA HIS A 83 -12.00 -7.17 9.38
C HIS A 83 -11.60 -8.35 8.46
N LEU A 84 -10.48 -8.23 7.74
CA LEU A 84 -9.88 -9.30 6.95
C LEU A 84 -8.93 -10.20 7.76
N GLY A 85 -8.82 -10.01 9.08
CA GLY A 85 -7.94 -10.80 9.96
C GLY A 85 -6.46 -10.40 9.88
N LEU A 86 -6.16 -9.22 9.34
CA LEU A 86 -4.80 -8.72 9.16
C LEU A 86 -4.51 -7.59 10.14
N SER A 87 -3.27 -7.50 10.65
CA SER A 87 -2.82 -6.38 11.49
C SER A 87 -1.39 -5.97 11.16
N PRO A 88 -1.09 -5.63 9.88
CA PRO A 88 0.28 -5.48 9.36
C PRO A 88 1.04 -4.24 9.89
N PHE A 89 0.41 -3.43 10.74
CA PHE A 89 1.03 -2.28 11.39
C PHE A 89 1.34 -2.54 12.88
N GLU A 90 0.96 -3.72 13.37
CA GLU A 90 1.33 -4.21 14.70
C GLU A 90 2.50 -5.18 14.55
N GLU A 91 3.60 -4.96 15.29
CA GLU A 91 4.81 -5.79 15.18
C GLU A 91 4.53 -7.27 15.50
N SER A 92 3.65 -7.52 16.47
CA SER A 92 3.23 -8.85 16.90
C SER A 92 2.51 -9.66 15.81
N PHE A 93 2.02 -9.02 14.74
CA PHE A 93 1.42 -9.72 13.61
C PHE A 93 2.44 -10.54 12.81
N TYR A 94 3.67 -10.04 12.67
CA TYR A 94 4.72 -10.73 11.90
C TYR A 94 5.56 -11.68 12.73
N LEU A 95 5.67 -11.41 14.03
CA LEU A 95 6.43 -12.24 14.96
C LEU A 95 5.60 -12.52 16.22
N PRO A 96 4.52 -13.31 16.12
CA PRO A 96 3.76 -13.69 17.29
C PRO A 96 4.64 -14.48 18.27
N GLU A 97 4.35 -14.36 19.56
CA GLU A 97 5.14 -14.99 20.62
C GLU A 97 5.25 -16.51 20.40
N GLY A 98 6.48 -17.02 20.37
CA GLY A 98 6.78 -18.43 20.12
C GLY A 98 6.88 -18.83 18.64
N ALA A 99 6.66 -17.92 17.69
CA ALA A 99 6.86 -18.21 16.27
C ALA A 99 8.34 -18.17 15.87
N SER A 100 8.73 -19.03 14.92
CA SER A 100 10.04 -18.99 14.28
C SER A 100 10.02 -18.06 13.07
N ALA A 101 11.05 -17.23 12.92
CA ALA A 101 11.28 -16.45 11.70
C ALA A 101 12.18 -17.24 10.73
N TRP A 102 11.92 -17.11 9.43
CA TRP A 102 12.74 -17.70 8.38
C TRP A 102 13.47 -16.59 7.63
N LEU A 103 14.80 -16.68 7.58
CA LEU A 103 15.59 -15.84 6.68
C LEU A 103 15.64 -16.49 5.31
N VAL A 104 15.10 -15.80 4.30
CA VAL A 104 15.16 -16.25 2.91
C VAL A 104 16.20 -15.42 2.18
N GLU A 105 17.24 -16.08 1.67
CA GLU A 105 18.28 -15.44 0.86
C GLU A 105 18.14 -15.85 -0.61
N LYS A 106 18.11 -14.87 -1.51
CA LYS A 106 18.21 -15.11 -2.94
C LYS A 106 19.68 -15.02 -3.34
N THR A 107 20.30 -16.15 -3.67
CA THR A 107 21.64 -16.21 -4.25
C THR A 107 21.58 -16.30 -5.77
N GLY A 108 22.52 -15.66 -6.46
CA GLY A 108 22.64 -15.70 -7.92
C GLY A 108 22.47 -14.34 -8.57
N PRO A 109 22.78 -14.22 -9.88
CA PRO A 109 22.80 -12.95 -10.56
C PRO A 109 21.42 -12.27 -10.50
N VAL A 110 21.41 -10.98 -10.24
CA VAL A 110 20.26 -10.14 -10.54
C VAL A 110 20.10 -10.06 -12.06
N ALA A 111 18.87 -9.94 -12.55
CA ALA A 111 18.66 -9.82 -13.98
C ALA A 111 19.43 -8.61 -14.51
N SER A 112 20.11 -8.75 -15.65
CA SER A 112 21.03 -7.74 -16.21
C SER A 112 20.40 -6.37 -16.47
N THR A 113 19.07 -6.29 -16.44
CA THR A 113 18.28 -5.06 -16.59
C THR A 113 18.07 -4.29 -15.30
N HIS A 114 18.49 -4.80 -14.14
CA HIS A 114 18.40 -4.09 -12.87
C HIS A 114 19.79 -3.64 -12.43
N GLU A 115 19.87 -2.42 -11.91
CA GLU A 115 21.04 -1.90 -11.21
C GLU A 115 20.99 -2.34 -9.74
N GLU A 116 22.12 -2.82 -9.21
CA GLU A 116 22.27 -3.11 -7.79
C GLU A 116 22.87 -1.91 -7.07
N PHE A 117 22.28 -1.55 -5.94
CA PHE A 117 22.78 -0.50 -5.06
C PHE A 117 23.09 -1.09 -3.70
N THR A 118 24.20 -0.66 -3.09
CA THR A 118 24.43 -0.90 -1.66
C THR A 118 23.46 -0.07 -0.82
N LEU A 119 23.29 -0.45 0.44
CA LEU A 119 22.45 0.29 1.38
C LEU A 119 22.92 1.75 1.53
N GLU A 120 24.24 1.98 1.50
CA GLU A 120 24.85 3.31 1.55
C GLU A 120 24.49 4.13 0.31
N GLN A 121 24.59 3.54 -0.89
CA GLN A 121 24.22 4.20 -2.14
C GLN A 121 22.74 4.58 -2.17
N ALA A 122 21.85 3.65 -1.81
CA ALA A 122 20.42 3.90 -1.74
C ALA A 122 20.05 5.01 -0.74
N ARG A 123 20.80 5.15 0.36
CA ARG A 123 20.59 6.22 1.34
C ARG A 123 21.08 7.59 0.85
N ALA A 124 22.12 7.62 0.01
CA ALA A 124 22.68 8.85 -0.53
C ALA A 124 21.78 9.51 -1.59
N GLU A 125 21.03 8.72 -2.37
CA GLU A 125 20.13 9.23 -3.42
C GLU A 125 18.82 9.85 -2.91
N VAL A 126 18.48 9.64 -1.63
CA VAL A 126 17.22 10.05 -1.03
C VAL A 126 17.27 11.46 -0.41
N LEU A 127 18.43 12.14 -0.50
CA LEU A 127 18.68 13.53 -0.07
C LEU A 127 18.63 14.52 -1.25
#